data_AF-A0A967Z756-F1
#
_entry.id   AF-A0A967Z756-F1
#
_cell.length_a   1.000
_cell.length_b   1.000
_cell.length_c   1.000
_cell.angle_alpha   90.00
_cell.angle_beta   90.00
_cell.angle_gamma   90.00
#
_symmetry.space_group_name_H-M   'P 1'
#
loop_
_entity.id
_entity.type
_entity.pdbx_description
1 polymer ?
#
loop_
_entity_poly.entity_id
_entity_poly.type
_entity_poly.pdbx_seq_one_letter_code
_entity_poly.pdbx_strand_id
1 'polypeptide(L)'
;MNDFRNLTVWRKSRLLILELFNMTNDFNGLSKEIRSACVAITTHIALAFSHKNDTEKAKHLQIAIELAHKLEKCLQLGWNCDRFTSHSYVQVTQDVKEIKALLESEI
;
A
#
# COMPACT_ATOMS: atom_id res chain seq x y z
N MET A 1 -12.93 1.61 20.59
CA MET A 1 -11.73 1.36 19.77
C MET A 1 -12.25 0.95 18.41
N ASN A 2 -12.19 1.84 17.42
CA ASN A 2 -12.72 1.52 16.09
C ASN A 2 -11.87 0.40 15.49
N ASP A 3 -12.51 -0.71 15.13
CA ASP A 3 -11.80 -1.82 14.49
C ASP A 3 -11.33 -1.35 13.10
N PHE A 4 -10.01 -1.18 12.93
CA PHE A 4 -9.39 -0.78 11.66
C PHE A 4 -9.80 -1.70 10.50
N ARG A 5 -10.22 -2.94 10.80
CA ARG A 5 -10.71 -3.91 9.81
C ARG A 5 -11.96 -3.44 9.08
N ASN A 6 -12.72 -2.50 9.66
CA ASN A 6 -13.91 -1.91 9.04
C ASN A 6 -13.58 -0.75 8.10
N LEU A 7 -12.34 -0.25 8.09
CA LEU A 7 -11.95 0.88 7.25
C LEU A 7 -11.82 0.45 5.79
N THR A 8 -12.35 1.28 4.89
CA THR A 8 -12.24 1.07 3.44
C THR A 8 -10.78 1.03 2.99
N VAL A 9 -9.97 1.97 3.49
CA VAL A 9 -8.53 2.05 3.17
C VAL A 9 -7.81 0.76 3.57
N TRP A 10 -8.09 0.22 4.75
CA TRP A 10 -7.51 -1.04 5.21
C TRP A 10 -7.89 -2.22 4.30
N ARG A 11 -9.18 -2.35 3.98
CA ARG A 11 -9.69 -3.46 3.15
C ARG A 11 -9.07 -3.44 1.75
N LYS A 12 -9.00 -2.26 1.14
CA LYS A 12 -8.38 -2.07 -0.19
C LYS A 12 -6.88 -2.31 -0.16
N SER A 13 -6.16 -1.77 0.82
CA SER A 13 -4.74 -2.06 0.98
C SER A 13 -4.49 -3.56 1.09
N ARG A 14 -5.24 -4.28 1.95
CA ARG A 14 -5.08 -5.73 2.10
C ARG A 14 -5.32 -6.52 0.80
N LEU A 15 -6.30 -6.12 -0.02
CA LEU A 15 -6.53 -6.76 -1.32
C LEU A 15 -5.36 -6.53 -2.27
N LEU A 16 -4.85 -5.29 -2.35
CA LEU A 16 -3.68 -4.97 -3.16
C LEU A 16 -2.44 -5.77 -2.71
N ILE A 17 -2.23 -5.98 -1.41
CA ILE A 17 -1.14 -6.84 -0.92
C ILE A 17 -1.25 -8.24 -1.52
N LEU A 18 -2.43 -8.88 -1.42
CA LEU A 18 -2.63 -10.25 -1.90
C LEU A 18 -2.38 -10.35 -3.41
N GLU A 19 -2.87 -9.37 -4.16
CA GLU A 19 -2.66 -9.28 -5.60
C GLU A 19 -1.17 -9.14 -5.95
N LEU A 20 -0.46 -8.19 -5.32
CA LEU A 20 0.96 -7.98 -5.56
C LEU A 20 1.83 -9.15 -5.11
N PHE A 21 1.47 -9.84 -4.03
CA PHE A 21 2.20 -11.04 -3.60
C PHE A 21 2.14 -12.14 -4.66
N ASN A 22 0.97 -12.34 -5.27
CA ASN A 22 0.78 -13.30 -6.35
C ASN A 22 1.52 -12.87 -7.64
N MET A 23 1.37 -11.60 -8.04
CA MET A 23 1.98 -11.08 -9.28
C MET A 23 3.50 -11.04 -9.24
N THR A 24 4.08 -10.77 -8.06
CA THR A 24 5.53 -10.56 -7.94
C THR A 24 6.32 -11.83 -7.67
N ASN A 25 5.73 -13.02 -7.67
CA ASN A 25 6.44 -14.20 -7.18
C ASN A 25 7.76 -14.52 -7.89
N ASP A 26 7.88 -14.13 -9.16
CA ASP A 26 9.06 -14.36 -10.00
C ASP A 26 9.92 -13.10 -10.21
N PHE A 27 9.68 -11.99 -9.47
CA PHE A 27 10.43 -10.75 -9.64
C PHE A 27 11.72 -10.79 -8.82
N ASN A 28 12.82 -11.26 -9.40
CA ASN A 28 14.12 -11.29 -8.69
C ASN A 28 14.51 -9.88 -8.17
N GLY A 29 14.82 -9.78 -6.88
CA GLY A 29 15.07 -8.52 -6.18
C GLY A 29 13.77 -7.80 -5.82
N LEU A 30 13.15 -7.13 -6.80
CA LEU A 30 12.06 -6.15 -6.62
C LEU A 30 10.82 -6.68 -5.88
N SER A 31 10.58 -7.99 -5.90
CA SER A 31 9.53 -8.63 -5.08
C SER A 31 9.60 -8.21 -3.63
N LYS A 32 10.81 -8.20 -3.05
CA LYS A 32 11.00 -8.00 -1.62
C LYS A 32 10.60 -6.59 -1.22
N GLU A 33 10.97 -5.61 -2.01
CA GLU A 33 10.70 -4.20 -1.79
C GLU A 33 9.20 -3.91 -1.94
N ILE A 34 8.54 -4.47 -2.96
CA ILE A 34 7.09 -4.35 -3.17
C ILE A 34 6.34 -4.96 -1.98
N ARG A 35 6.66 -6.21 -1.63
CA ARG A 35 6.00 -6.95 -0.54
C ARG A 35 6.22 -6.29 0.82
N SER A 36 7.43 -5.79 1.08
CA SER A 36 7.77 -5.06 2.31
C SER A 36 6.99 -3.75 2.42
N ALA A 37 6.93 -2.95 1.35
CA ALA A 37 6.15 -1.71 1.34
C ALA A 37 4.67 -1.98 1.57
N CYS A 38 4.11 -3.00 0.91
CA CYS A 38 2.74 -3.46 1.09
C CYS A 38 2.42 -3.77 2.56
N VAL A 39 3.19 -4.68 3.18
CA VAL A 39 2.99 -5.07 4.58
C VAL A 39 3.09 -3.86 5.49
N ALA A 40 4.08 -2.99 5.27
CA ALA A 40 4.27 -1.79 6.07
C ALA A 40 3.10 -0.80 5.96
N ILE A 41 2.50 -0.59 4.77
CA ILE A 41 1.31 0.26 4.60
C ILE A 41 0.19 -0.24 5.51
N THR A 42 -0.13 -1.53 5.46
CA THR A 42 -1.16 -2.09 6.35
C THR A 42 -0.78 -1.95 7.81
N THR A 43 0.44 -2.28 8.21
CA THR A 43 0.89 -2.13 9.60
C THR A 43 0.69 -0.70 10.11
N HIS A 44 1.06 0.31 9.32
CA HIS A 44 0.89 1.70 9.72
C HIS A 44 -0.58 2.15 9.74
N ILE A 45 -1.45 1.64 8.87
CA ILE A 45 -2.90 1.85 8.99
C ILE A 45 -3.41 1.24 10.31
N ALA A 46 -3.09 -0.01 10.62
CA ALA A 46 -3.54 -0.64 11.85
C ALA A 46 -3.06 0.12 13.10
N LEU A 47 -1.80 0.55 13.11
CA LEU A 47 -1.24 1.35 14.19
C LEU A 47 -1.97 2.69 14.33
N ALA A 48 -2.18 3.43 13.24
CA ALA A 48 -2.87 4.72 13.25
C ALA A 48 -4.22 4.67 13.97
N PHE A 49 -5.01 3.62 13.71
CA PHE A 49 -6.35 3.47 14.28
C PHE A 49 -6.39 2.66 15.59
N SER A 50 -5.23 2.15 16.05
CA SER A 50 -5.10 1.54 17.38
C SER A 50 -4.81 2.58 18.47
N HIS A 51 -4.22 3.71 18.11
CA HIS A 51 -3.89 4.79 19.03
C HIS A 51 -5.11 5.68 19.33
N LYS A 52 -5.14 6.25 20.53
CA LYS A 52 -6.18 7.22 20.95
C LYS A 52 -5.77 8.68 20.72
N ASN A 53 -4.53 8.90 20.28
CA ASN A 53 -3.95 10.23 20.10
C ASN A 53 -3.93 10.58 18.61
N ASP A 54 -4.56 11.69 18.25
CA ASP A 54 -4.65 12.17 16.87
C ASP A 54 -3.27 12.49 16.28
N THR A 55 -2.32 12.95 17.10
CA THR A 55 -0.94 13.21 16.63
C THR A 55 -0.24 11.93 16.18
N GLU A 56 -0.37 10.85 16.95
CA GLU A 56 0.22 9.55 16.58
C GLU A 56 -0.53 8.93 15.41
N LYS A 57 -1.85 9.07 15.35
CA LYS A 57 -2.67 8.67 14.19
C LYS A 57 -2.14 9.33 12.91
N ALA A 58 -2.05 10.65 12.89
CA ALA A 58 -1.59 11.42 11.74
C ALA A 58 -0.16 11.02 11.31
N LYS A 59 0.73 10.79 12.29
CA LYS A 59 2.11 10.35 12.04
C LYS A 59 2.17 8.99 11.36
N HIS A 60 1.36 8.02 11.81
CA HIS A 60 1.29 6.71 11.18
C HIS A 60 0.64 6.77 9.77
N LEU A 61 -0.39 7.60 9.58
CA LEU A 61 -1.00 7.82 8.26
C LEU A 61 -0.01 8.44 7.28
N GLN A 62 0.76 9.43 7.72
CA GLN A 62 1.81 10.05 6.90
C GLN A 62 2.86 9.03 6.45
N ILE A 63 3.30 8.14 7.35
CA ILE A 63 4.23 7.06 6.98
C ILE A 63 3.58 6.10 5.97
N ALA A 64 2.29 5.76 6.12
CA ALA A 64 1.59 4.93 5.15
C ALA A 64 1.55 5.57 3.75
N ILE A 65 1.36 6.90 3.66
CA ILE A 65 1.39 7.65 2.40
C ILE A 65 2.80 7.63 1.78
N GLU A 66 3.85 7.82 2.56
CA GLU A 66 5.24 7.74 2.09
C GLU A 66 5.59 6.34 1.57
N LEU A 67 5.10 5.30 2.24
CA LEU A 67 5.25 3.92 1.80
C LEU A 67 4.46 3.63 0.51
N ALA A 68 3.28 4.22 0.33
CA ALA A 68 2.52 4.13 -0.91
C ALA A 68 3.25 4.79 -2.09
N HIS A 69 3.90 5.93 -1.87
CA HIS A 69 4.80 6.54 -2.87
C HIS A 69 5.99 5.64 -3.21
N LYS A 70 6.58 4.98 -2.20
CA LYS A 70 7.65 4.00 -2.43
C LYS A 70 7.15 2.81 -3.26
N LEU A 71 5.96 2.30 -2.95
CA LEU A 71 5.35 1.21 -3.69
C LEU A 71 5.12 1.60 -5.16
N GLU A 72 4.55 2.78 -5.42
CA GLU A 72 4.34 3.33 -6.77
C GLU A 72 5.65 3.36 -7.58
N LYS A 73 6.75 3.82 -6.97
CA LYS A 73 8.08 3.81 -7.59
C LYS A 73 8.58 2.39 -7.90
N CYS A 74 8.38 1.44 -6.99
CA CYS A 74 8.75 0.03 -7.23
C CYS A 74 7.92 -0.58 -8.37
N LEU A 75 6.62 -0.30 -8.44
CA LEU A 75 5.75 -0.77 -9.52
C LEU A 75 6.20 -0.19 -10.87
N GLN A 76 6.55 1.09 -10.92
CA GLN A 76 7.08 1.73 -12.13
C GLN A 76 8.41 1.11 -12.57
N LEU A 77 9.32 0.79 -11.64
CA LEU A 77 10.55 0.08 -11.96
C LEU A 77 10.27 -1.33 -12.51
N GLY A 78 9.32 -2.05 -11.92
CA GLY A 78 8.90 -3.37 -12.40
C GLY A 78 8.32 -3.30 -13.82
N TRP A 79 7.54 -2.26 -14.11
CA TRP A 79 7.01 -2.01 -15.45
C TRP A 79 8.12 -1.76 -16.46
N ASN A 80 9.09 -0.90 -16.13
CA ASN A 80 10.24 -0.62 -17.00
C ASN A 80 11.15 -1.83 -17.24
N CYS A 81 11.03 -2.88 -16.42
CA CYS A 81 11.74 -4.15 -16.56
C CYS A 81 10.85 -5.27 -17.14
N ASP A 82 9.75 -4.92 -17.81
CA ASP A 82 8.80 -5.84 -18.44
C ASP A 82 8.24 -6.91 -17.48
N ARG A 83 8.11 -6.56 -16.19
CA ARG A 83 7.61 -7.49 -15.17
C ARG A 83 6.10 -7.49 -15.04
N PHE A 84 5.42 -6.48 -15.56
CA PHE A 84 3.96 -6.39 -15.58
C PHE A 84 3.45 -6.39 -17.01
N THR A 85 2.22 -6.87 -17.20
CA THR A 85 1.45 -6.59 -18.41
C THR A 85 0.90 -5.17 -18.34
N SER A 86 0.54 -4.57 -19.47
CA SER A 86 -0.08 -3.23 -19.49
C SER A 86 -1.34 -3.20 -18.63
N HIS A 87 -2.16 -4.26 -18.70
CA HIS A 87 -3.37 -4.39 -17.91
C HIS A 87 -3.08 -4.45 -16.41
N SER A 88 -2.19 -5.35 -15.97
CA SER A 88 -1.87 -5.49 -14.55
C SER A 88 -1.19 -4.25 -13.98
N TYR A 89 -0.31 -3.59 -14.76
CA TYR A 89 0.32 -2.34 -14.33
C TYR A 89 -0.69 -1.20 -14.13
N VAL A 90 -1.62 -1.01 -15.08
CA VAL A 90 -2.67 0.01 -14.95
C VAL A 90 -3.55 -0.25 -13.75
N GLN A 91 -3.93 -1.51 -13.51
CA GLN A 91 -4.75 -1.89 -12.36
C GLN A 91 -4.04 -1.59 -11.03
N VAL A 92 -2.84 -2.13 -10.80
CA VAL A 92 -2.15 -1.95 -9.50
C VAL A 92 -1.77 -0.50 -9.23
N THR A 93 -1.45 0.28 -10.27
CA THR A 93 -1.17 1.72 -10.09
C THR A 93 -2.43 2.51 -9.78
N GLN A 94 -3.58 2.14 -10.33
CA GLN A 94 -4.87 2.74 -9.98
C GLN A 94 -5.25 2.43 -8.53
N ASP A 95 -5.04 1.20 -8.07
CA ASP A 95 -5.29 0.81 -6.68
C ASP A 95 -4.39 1.56 -5.70
N VAL A 96 -3.11 1.75 -6.04
CA VAL A 96 -2.19 2.56 -5.21
C VAL A 96 -2.65 4.02 -5.13
N LYS A 97 -3.09 4.62 -6.25
CA LYS A 97 -3.63 5.98 -6.27
C LYS A 97 -4.87 6.11 -5.38
N GLU A 98 -5.78 5.14 -5.46
CA GLU A 98 -6.98 5.13 -4.62
C GLU A 98 -6.63 5.00 -3.13
N ILE A 99 -5.69 4.11 -2.77
CA ILE A 99 -5.22 3.98 -1.38
C ILE A 99 -4.62 5.28 -0.86
N LYS A 100 -3.82 5.99 -1.67
CA LYS A 100 -3.25 7.29 -1.29
C LYS A 100 -4.34 8.31 -1.01
N ALA A 101 -5.32 8.45 -1.91
CA ALA A 101 -6.45 9.36 -1.71
C ALA A 101 -7.27 9.03 -0.45
N LEU A 102 -7.47 7.74 -0.18
CA LEU A 102 -8.15 7.29 1.04
C LEU A 102 -7.33 7.60 2.30
N LEU A 103 -6.01 7.38 2.28
CA LEU A 103 -5.13 7.73 3.40
C LEU A 103 -5.14 9.24 3.68
N GLU A 104 -5.07 10.06 2.63
CA GLU A 104 -5.12 11.52 2.73
C GLU A 104 -6.45 12.01 3.32
N SER A 105 -7.56 11.31 3.05
CA SER A 105 -8.87 11.64 3.62
C SER A 105 -9.03 11.29 5.11
N GLU A 106 -8.10 10.53 5.69
CA GLU A 106 -8.14 10.07 7.09
C GLU A 106 -7.26 10.90 8.03
N ILE A 107 -6.44 11.81 7.48
CA ILE A 107 -5.61 12.79 8.20
C ILE A 107 -6.49 13.95 8.66
#